data_AF-A0A4Q6BEP2-F1
#
_entry.id   AF-A0A4Q6BEP2-F1
#
_cell.length_a   1.000
_cell.length_b   1.000
_cell.length_c   1.000
_cell.angle_alpha   90.00
_cell.angle_beta   90.00
_cell.angle_gamma   90.00
#
_symmetry.space_group_name_H-M   'P 1'
#
loop_
_entity.id
_entity.type
_entity.pdbx_description
1 polymer ?
#
loop_
_entity_poly.entity_id
_entity_poly.type
_entity_poly.pdbx_seq_one_letter_code
_entity_poly.pdbx_strand_id
1 'polypeptide(L)' 'MITFEFKELVDVSTPKGDGYIWYMIDYGPHSDTLYTIIIKETGECWQMCHKDFRIKPNVTMGIGGSYSKSGEKG' A
#
# COMPACT_ATOMS: atom_id res chain seq x y z
N MET A 1 -12.35 2.39 -17.52
CA MET A 1 -11.67 1.27 -16.85
C MET A 1 -10.21 1.26 -17.30
N ILE A 2 -9.29 1.41 -16.36
CA ILE A 2 -7.85 1.35 -16.60
C ILE A 2 -7.25 0.36 -15.60
N THR A 3 -6.36 -0.51 -16.07
CA THR A 3 -5.59 -1.42 -15.23
C THR A 3 -4.12 -1.02 -15.29
N PHE A 4 -3.47 -0.97 -14.14
CA PHE A 4 -2.06 -0.63 -14.03
C PHE A 4 -1.33 -1.62 -13.14
N GLU A 5 -0.26 -2.22 -13.67
CA GLU A 5 0.66 -3.08 -12.93
C GLU A 5 1.84 -2.26 -12.39
N PHE A 6 2.18 -2.47 -11.12
CA PHE A 6 3.29 -1.78 -10.50
C PHE A 6 4.61 -2.45 -10.90
N LYS A 7 5.54 -1.65 -11.43
CA LYS A 7 6.88 -2.14 -11.81
C LYS A 7 7.77 -2.41 -10.61
N GLU A 8 7.60 -1.62 -9.56
CA GLU A 8 8.33 -1.74 -8.30
C GLU A 8 7.38 -2.21 -7.22
N LEU A 9 7.86 -3.06 -6.32
CA LEU A 9 7.06 -3.55 -5.21
C LEU A 9 6.76 -2.40 -4.24
N VAL A 10 5.48 -2.11 -4.05
CA VAL A 10 5.02 -1.13 -3.07
C VAL A 10 4.57 -1.85 -1.81
N ASP A 11 5.36 -1.74 -0.76
CA ASP A 11 5.06 -2.35 0.54
C ASP A 11 3.93 -1.62 1.26
N VAL A 12 2.97 -2.39 1.75
CA VAL A 12 1.77 -1.89 2.43
C VAL A 12 1.50 -2.67 3.72
N SER A 13 0.84 -2.01 4.66
CA SER A 13 0.22 -2.64 5.83
C SER A 13 -1.30 -2.67 5.64
N THR A 14 -1.92 -3.81 5.92
CA THR A 14 -3.36 -4.06 5.76
C THR A 14 -3.93 -4.71 7.02
N PRO A 15 -5.27 -4.76 7.20
CA PRO A 15 -5.92 -5.53 8.26
C PRO A 15 -5.59 -7.04 8.23
N LYS A 16 -5.10 -7.56 7.11
CA LYS A 16 -4.70 -8.97 6.92
C LYS A 16 -3.20 -9.20 7.12
N GLY A 17 -2.47 -8.19 7.56
CA GLY A 17 -1.02 -8.21 7.67
C GLY A 17 -0.33 -7.46 6.54
N ASP A 18 0.98 -7.56 6.51
CA ASP A 18 1.80 -6.86 5.54
C ASP A 18 1.71 -7.50 4.16
N GLY A 19 1.71 -6.65 3.14
CA GLY A 19 1.56 -7.06 1.76
C GLY A 19 2.38 -6.20 0.81
N TYR A 20 2.29 -6.54 -0.47
CA TYR A 20 2.74 -5.68 -1.56
C TYR A 20 1.62 -5.50 -2.59
N ILE A 21 1.52 -4.31 -3.15
CA ILE A 21 0.58 -4.02 -4.23
C ILE A 21 1.11 -4.67 -5.51
N TRP A 22 0.29 -5.49 -6.17
CA TRP A 22 0.61 -6.07 -7.46
C TRP A 22 0.10 -5.20 -8.62
N TYR A 23 -1.21 -4.96 -8.66
CA TYR A 23 -1.83 -4.10 -9.67
C TYR A 23 -3.04 -3.38 -9.10
N MET A 24 -3.50 -2.37 -9.82
CA MET A 24 -4.72 -1.64 -9.52
C MET A 24 -5.67 -1.57 -10.73
N ILE A 25 -6.96 -1.41 -10.45
CA ILE A 25 -8.01 -1.20 -11.44
C ILE A 25 -8.80 0.06 -11.04
N ASP A 26 -8.82 1.05 -11.95
CA ASP A 26 -9.66 2.23 -11.85
C ASP A 26 -10.91 2.05 -12.72
N TYR A 27 -12.08 2.03 -12.08
CA TYR A 27 -13.37 1.93 -12.76
C TYR A 27 -13.94 3.28 -13.21
N GLY A 28 -13.33 4.40 -12.80
CA GLY A 28 -13.76 5.76 -13.09
C GLY A 28 -14.44 6.44 -11.89
N PRO A 29 -14.94 7.67 -12.07
CA PRO A 29 -15.30 8.58 -10.97
C PRO A 29 -16.47 8.14 -10.08
N HIS A 30 -17.22 7.11 -10.47
CA HIS A 30 -18.38 6.61 -9.75
C HIS A 30 -18.10 5.36 -8.90
N SER A 31 -16.85 4.87 -8.91
CA SER A 31 -16.46 3.63 -8.26
C SER A 31 -15.10 3.79 -7.58
N ASP A 32 -14.87 3.01 -6.52
CA ASP A 32 -13.56 2.98 -5.88
C ASP A 32 -12.51 2.31 -6.77
N THR A 33 -11.29 2.83 -6.71
CA THR A 33 -10.11 2.14 -7.24
C THR A 33 -9.82 0.90 -6.40
N LEU A 34 -9.68 -0.24 -7.07
CA LEU A 34 -9.32 -1.50 -6.43
C LEU A 34 -7.83 -1.77 -6.58
N TYR A 35 -7.22 -2.25 -5.50
CA TYR A 35 -5.83 -2.68 -5.42
C TYR A 35 -5.79 -4.17 -5.11
N THR A 36 -5.08 -4.93 -5.94
CA THR A 36 -4.75 -6.32 -5.64
C THR A 36 -3.48 -6.34 -4.81
N ILE A 37 -3.60 -6.77 -3.56
CA ILE A 37 -2.50 -6.89 -2.60
C ILE A 37 -2.25 -8.37 -2.33
N ILE A 38 -0.98 -8.77 -2.41
CA ILE A 38 -0.54 -10.11 -2.00
C ILE A 38 -0.05 -10.04 -0.57
N ILE A 39 -0.65 -10.82 0.31
CA ILE A 39 -0.28 -10.90 1.72
C ILE A 39 1.03 -11.70 1.84
N LYS A 40 2.05 -11.12 2.49
CA LYS A 40 3.40 -11.69 2.53
C LYS A 40 3.46 -13.02 3.29
N GLU A 41 2.73 -13.11 4.40
CA GLU A 41 2.77 -14.30 5.26
C GLU A 41 2.04 -15.49 4.63
N THR A 42 0.89 -15.26 3.99
CA THR A 42 -0.01 -16.33 3.52
C THR A 42 0.03 -16.56 2.01
N GLY A 43 0.53 -15.59 1.24
CA GLY A 43 0.47 -15.60 -0.23
C GLY A 43 -0.93 -15.33 -0.80
N GLU A 44 -1.93 -15.06 0.04
CA GLU A 44 -3.29 -14.78 -0.42
C GLU A 44 -3.36 -13.45 -1.20
N CYS A 45 -4.17 -13.43 -2.25
CA CYS A 45 -4.46 -12.22 -3.02
C CYS A 45 -5.80 -11.62 -2.58
N TRP A 46 -5.81 -10.34 -2.23
CA TRP A 46 -7.01 -9.63 -1.78
C TRP A 46 -7.19 -8.33 -2.55
N GLN A 47 -8.44 -8.03 -2.91
CA GLN A 47 -8.81 -6.72 -3.47
C GLN A 47 -9.22 -5.77 -2.36
N MET A 48 -8.65 -4.57 -2.37
CA MET A 48 -8.82 -3.56 -1.32
C MET A 48 -8.97 -2.16 -1.92
N CYS A 49 -9.70 -1.28 -1.25
CA CYS A 49 -9.79 0.14 -1.60
C CYS A 49 -8.73 0.95 -0.85
N HIS A 50 -8.49 2.19 -1.26
CA HIS A 50 -7.53 3.11 -0.62
C HIS A 50 -7.64 3.19 0.92
N LYS A 51 -8.87 3.11 1.46
CA LYS A 51 -9.13 3.21 2.89
C LYS A 51 -8.56 2.03 3.68
N ASP A 52 -8.41 0.88 3.04
CA ASP A 52 -8.16 -0.41 3.69
C ASP A 52 -6.68 -0.68 3.96
N PHE A 53 -5.74 0.10 3.40
CA PHE A 53 -4.30 -0.13 3.60
C PHE A 53 -3.49 1.17 3.71
N ARG A 54 -2.25 1.06 4.18
CA ARG A 54 -1.30 2.18 4.23
C ARG A 54 0.04 1.76 3.63
N ILE A 55 0.64 2.63 2.82
CA ILE A 55 2.00 2.43 2.32
C ILE A 55 2.97 2.49 3.49
N LYS A 56 3.89 1.52 3.56
CA LYS A 56 4.93 1.53 4.58
C LYS A 56 5.91 2.68 4.34
N PRO A 57 6.50 3.25 5.40
CA PRO A 57 7.55 4.25 5.24
C PRO A 57 8.65 3.71 4.34
N ASN A 58 8.98 4.49 3.31
CA ASN A 58 10.05 4.19 2.38
C ASN A 58 10.85 5.45 2.12
N VAL A 59 12.04 5.52 2.73
CA VAL A 59 12.95 6.66 2.65
C VAL A 59 13.43 6.94 1.21
N THR A 60 13.55 5.93 0.34
CA THR A 60 13.96 6.16 -1.06
C THR A 60 12.84 6.77 -1.90
N MET A 61 11.58 6.47 -1.57
CA MET A 61 10.40 7.09 -2.18
C MET A 61 9.97 8.38 -1.47
N GLY A 62 10.67 8.82 -0.42
CA GLY A 62 10.32 10.00 0.38
C GLY A 62 9.06 9.82 1.25
N ILE A 63 8.57 8.59 1.43
CA ILE A 63 7.35 8.29 2.18
C ILE A 63 7.70 8.09 3.65
N GLY A 64 7.14 8.90 4.54
CA GLY A 64 7.37 8.81 5.99
C GLY A 64 8.76 9.27 6.46
N GLY A 65 9.55 9.93 5.60
CA GLY A 65 10.90 10.41 5.91
C GLY A 65 10.99 11.67 6.79
N SER A 66 9.88 12.12 7.38
CA SER A 66 9.85 13.32 8.23
C SER A 66 9.10 13.02 9.52
N TYR A 67 9.76 13.29 10.66
CA TYR A 67 9.36 13.07 12.07
C TYR A 67 9.80 11.75 12.73
N SER A 68 11.11 11.46 12.68
CA SER A 68 11.81 10.79 13.79
C SER A 68 12.86 11.74 14.38
N LYS A 69 12.43 12.87 14.94
CA LYS A 69 13.29 13.67 15.84
C LYS A 69 12.49 14.21 17.02
N SER A 70 13.10 14.06 18.19
CA SER A 70 12.68 14.46 19.55
C SER A 70 11.66 13.56 20.25
N GLY A 71 12.18 12.52 20.90
CA GLY A 71 11.50 11.79 21.97
C GLY A 71 12.42 11.13 23.01
N GLU A 72 13.74 11.29 22.93
CA GLU A 72 14.68 10.88 23.98
C GLU A 72 15.44 12.11 24.47
N LYS A 73 14.92 12.77 25.52
CA LYS A 73 15.68 13.41 26.60
C LYS A 73 14.72 13.64 27.78
N GLY A 74 14.98 12.98 28.90
CA GLY A 74 14.29 13.19 30.18
C GLY A 74 14.10 11.90 30.94
#